data_AF-A0A9X7U6M1-F1
#
_entry.id   AF-A0A9X7U6M1-F1
#
_cell.length_a   1.000
_cell.length_b   1.000
_cell.length_c   1.000
_cell.angle_alpha   90.00
_cell.angle_beta   90.00
_cell.angle_gamma   90.00
#
_symmetry.space_group_name_H-M   'P 1'
#
loop_
_entity.id
_entity.type
_entity.pdbx_description
1 polymer ?
#
loop_
_entity_poly.entity_id
_entity_poly.type
_entity_poly.pdbx_seq_one_letter_code
_entity_poly.pdbx_strand_id
1 'polypeptide(L)' 'MTNLTNSAAIAACVVTEANAILLLGRARSLFDDLQPMADGPARERLEVDFWRHLNEAWTVIQRLENAQVRH' A
#
# COMPACT_ATOMS: atom_id res chain seq x y z
N MET A 1 -24.16 -15.94 -18.88
CA MET A 1 -24.00 -14.69 -18.10
C MET A 1 -22.85 -14.77 -17.08
N THR A 2 -21.76 -15.51 -17.35
CA THR A 2 -20.66 -15.78 -16.39
C THR A 2 -19.35 -15.01 -16.68
N ASN A 3 -19.24 -14.34 -17.84
CA ASN A 3 -17.99 -13.68 -18.26
C ASN A 3 -17.72 -12.33 -17.57
N LEU A 4 -18.77 -11.58 -17.23
CA LEU A 4 -18.62 -10.23 -16.67
C LEU A 4 -18.21 -10.24 -15.18
N THR A 5 -18.71 -11.21 -14.42
CA THR A 5 -18.42 -11.35 -12.98
C THR A 5 -16.97 -11.74 -12.73
N ASN A 6 -16.42 -12.67 -13.50
CA ASN A 6 -15.00 -13.03 -13.40
C ASN A 6 -14.07 -11.89 -13.83
N SER A 7 -14.44 -11.16 -14.89
CA SER A 7 -13.66 -10.01 -15.36
C SER A 7 -13.63 -8.87 -14.33
N ALA A 8 -14.75 -8.62 -13.63
CA ALA A 8 -14.82 -7.63 -12.55
C ALA A 8 -13.98 -8.02 -11.33
N ALA A 9 -13.98 -9.30 -10.94
CA ALA A 9 -13.16 -9.79 -9.84
C ALA A 9 -11.66 -9.67 -10.12
N ILE A 10 -11.23 -10.01 -11.35
CA ILE A 10 -9.84 -9.84 -11.78
C ILE A 10 -9.44 -8.36 -11.77
N ALA A 11 -10.28 -7.48 -12.33
CA ALA A 11 -10.00 -6.05 -12.34
C ALA A 11 -9.87 -5.48 -10.92
N ALA A 12 -10.73 -5.91 -9.99
CA ALA A 12 -10.64 -5.50 -8.59
C ALA A 12 -9.35 -5.98 -7.91
N CYS A 13 -8.89 -7.21 -8.20
CA CYS A 13 -7.61 -7.73 -7.71
C CYS A 13 -6.44 -6.88 -8.21
N VAL A 14 -6.36 -6.63 -9.52
CA VAL A 14 -5.29 -5.83 -10.15
C VAL A 14 -5.26 -4.39 -9.60
N VAL A 15 -6.42 -3.75 -9.42
CA VAL A 15 -6.49 -2.40 -8.83
C VAL A 15 -6.00 -2.40 -7.38
N THR A 16 -6.34 -3.44 -6.62
CA THR A 16 -5.93 -3.56 -5.22
C THR A 16 -4.42 -3.80 -5.10
N GLU A 17 -3.84 -4.64 -5.96
CA GLU A 17 -2.39 -4.85 -6.09
C GLU A 17 -1.66 -3.56 -6.47
N ALA A 18 -2.15 -2.84 -7.48
CA ALA A 18 -1.59 -1.56 -7.90
C ALA A 18 -1.61 -0.53 -6.76
N ASN A 19 -2.68 -0.50 -5.96
CA ASN A 19 -2.76 0.40 -4.80
C ASN A 19 -1.72 0.06 -3.73
N ALA A 20 -1.49 -1.23 -3.44
CA ALA A 20 -0.44 -1.66 -2.51
C ALA A 20 0.95 -1.21 -2.99
N ILE A 21 1.25 -1.38 -4.28
CA ILE A 21 2.52 -0.95 -4.90
C ILE A 21 2.70 0.57 -4.76
N LEU A 22 1.66 1.36 -5.04
CA LEU A 22 1.70 2.82 -4.92
C LEU A 22 1.97 3.27 -3.47
N LEU A 23 1.34 2.62 -2.49
CA LEU A 23 1.55 2.94 -1.06
C LEU A 23 2.97 2.60 -0.62
N LEU A 24 3.51 1.44 -1.03
CA LEU A 24 4.91 1.08 -0.77
C LEU A 24 5.88 2.05 -1.44
N GLY A 25 5.60 2.48 -2.67
CA GLY A 25 6.41 3.49 -3.36
C GLY A 25 6.44 4.84 -2.63
N ARG A 26 5.30 5.29 -2.10
CA ARG A 26 5.22 6.51 -1.28
C ARG A 26 5.99 6.38 0.03
N ALA A 27 5.83 5.27 0.73
CA ALA A 27 6.61 5.00 1.93
C ALA A 27 8.12 4.98 1.61
N ARG A 28 8.52 4.40 0.48
CA ARG A 28 9.93 4.41 0.05
C ARG A 28 10.46 5.83 -0.17
N SER A 29 9.71 6.67 -0.89
CA SER A 29 10.10 8.07 -1.10
C SER A 29 10.28 8.82 0.23
N LEU A 30 9.35 8.66 1.17
CA LEU A 30 9.44 9.27 2.50
C LEU A 30 10.64 8.75 3.29
N PHE A 31 10.98 7.47 3.16
CA PHE A 31 12.18 6.91 3.78
C PHE A 31 13.46 7.53 3.21
N ASP A 32 13.53 7.68 1.89
CA ASP A 32 14.68 8.32 1.22
C ASP A 32 14.83 9.79 1.66
N ASP A 33 13.70 10.51 1.87
CA ASP A 33 13.69 11.87 2.43
C ASP A 33 14.06 11.94 3.92
N LEU A 34 13.68 10.92 4.71
CA LEU A 34 13.98 10.82 6.14
C LEU A 34 15.44 10.50 6.43
N GLN A 35 16.07 9.69 5.58
CA GLN A 35 17.42 9.17 5.81
C GLN A 35 18.47 10.27 6.08
N PRO A 36 18.49 11.40 5.33
CA PRO A 36 19.44 12.49 5.59
C PRO A 36 19.00 13.50 6.66
N MET A 37 17.76 13.43 7.19
CA MET A 37 17.24 14.46 8.10
C MET A 37 17.84 14.36 9.50
N ALA A 38 18.22 15.50 10.07
CA ALA A 38 18.50 15.60 11.50
C ALA A 38 17.22 15.44 12.33
N ASP A 39 17.37 15.02 13.59
CA ASP A 39 16.25 14.89 14.51
C ASP A 39 15.55 16.23 14.75
N GLY A 40 14.22 16.17 14.82
CA GLY A 40 13.41 17.32 15.13
C GLY A 40 11.98 17.21 14.62
N PRO A 41 11.15 18.23 14.87
CA PRO A 41 9.70 18.15 14.62
C PRO A 41 9.32 17.90 13.16
N ALA A 42 10.16 18.30 12.21
CA ALA A 42 9.92 18.03 10.79
C ALA A 42 10.16 16.56 10.43
N ARG A 43 11.20 15.96 11.00
CA ARG A 43 11.53 14.54 10.85
C ARG A 43 10.42 13.67 11.45
N GLU A 44 9.98 13.98 12.67
CA GLU A 44 8.89 13.24 13.34
C GLU A 44 7.61 13.20 12.51
N ARG A 45 7.23 14.32 11.87
CA ARG A 45 6.06 14.36 10.98
C ARG A 45 6.22 13.46 9.77
N LEU A 46 7.39 13.49 9.11
CA LEU A 46 7.67 12.57 8.00
C LEU A 46 7.67 11.11 8.45
N GLU A 47 8.18 10.80 9.65
CA GLU A 47 8.16 9.43 10.19
C GLU A 47 6.72 8.95 10.42
N VAL A 48 5.83 9.80 10.92
CA VAL A 48 4.40 9.49 11.04
C VAL A 48 3.79 9.19 9.67
N ASP A 49 4.06 10.01 8.66
CA ASP A 49 3.54 9.80 7.30
C ASP A 49 4.10 8.54 6.65
N PHE A 50 5.38 8.25 6.87
CA PHE A 50 6.04 7.01 6.45
C PHE A 50 5.34 5.77 7.03
N TRP A 51 5.16 5.74 8.35
CA TRP A 51 4.50 4.63 9.03
C TRP A 51 3.03 4.49 8.64
N ARG A 52 2.33 5.61 8.41
CA ARG A 52 0.96 5.62 7.92
C ARG A 52 0.85 4.90 6.57
N HIS A 53 1.69 5.25 5.60
CA HIS A 53 1.65 4.61 4.29
C HIS A 53 2.09 3.14 4.31
N LEU A 54 3.04 2.76 5.17
CA LEU A 54 3.37 1.35 5.38
C LEU A 54 2.21 0.56 5.96
N ASN A 55 1.51 1.10 6.97
CA ASN A 55 0.35 0.43 7.57
C ASN A 55 -0.81 0.31 6.58
N GLU A 56 -1.04 1.34 5.77
CA GLU A 56 -2.03 1.31 4.68
C GLU A 56 -1.67 0.22 3.66
N ALA A 57 -0.41 0.17 3.20
CA ALA A 57 0.06 -0.86 2.28
C ALA A 57 -0.13 -2.27 2.85
N TRP A 58 0.27 -2.48 4.11
CA TRP A 58 0.12 -3.75 4.81
C TRP A 58 -1.34 -4.20 4.88
N THR A 59 -2.25 -3.29 5.22
CA THR A 59 -3.69 -3.58 5.27
C THR A 59 -4.22 -4.02 3.91
N VAL A 60 -3.77 -3.40 2.82
CA VAL A 60 -4.16 -3.79 1.46
C VAL A 60 -3.63 -5.18 1.11
N ILE A 61 -2.37 -5.47 1.44
CA ILE A 61 -1.75 -6.80 1.20
C ILE A 61 -2.49 -7.89 1.97
N GLN A 62 -2.80 -7.67 3.26
CA GLN A 62 -3.56 -8.64 4.05
C GLN A 62 -4.95 -8.92 3.46
N ARG A 63 -5.60 -7.91 2.85
CA ARG A 63 -6.88 -8.11 2.16
C ARG A 63 -6.72 -8.96 0.90
N LEU A 64 -5.64 -8.77 0.15
CA LEU A 64 -5.31 -9.57 -1.02
C LEU A 64 -5.05 -11.03 -0.64
N GLU A 65 -4.21 -11.28 0.35
CA GLU A 65 -3.93 -12.64 0.85
C GLU A 65 -5.21 -13.36 1.30
N ASN A 66 -6.05 -12.67 2.07
CA ASN A 66 -7.33 -13.24 2.52
C ASN A 66 -8.32 -13.49 1.37
N ALA A 67 -8.29 -12.69 0.31
CA ALA A 67 -9.11 -12.91 -0.88
C ALA A 67 -8.60 -14.10 -1.69
N GLN A 68 -7.29 -14.24 -1.85
CA GLN A 68 -6.66 -15.34 -2.60
C GLN A 68 -6.84 -16.69 -1.91
N VAL A 69 -6.78 -16.77 -0.58
CA VAL A 69 -6.98 -18.03 0.17
C VAL A 69 -8.42 -18.57 0.06
N ARG A 70 -9.40 -17.72 -0.30
CA ARG A 70 -10.81 -18.10 -0.39
C ARG A 70 -11.25 -18.54 -1.80
N HIS A 71 -10.36 -18.49 -2.79
CA HIS A 71 -10.59 -18.89 -4.18
C HIS A 71 -9.81 -20.17 -4.52
#